data_AF-A0A538CD28-F1
#
_entry.id   AF-A0A538CD28-F1
#
_cell.length_a   1.000
_cell.length_b   1.000
_cell.length_c   1.000
_cell.angle_alpha   90.00
_cell.angle_beta   90.00
_cell.angle_gamma   90.00
#
_symmetry.space_group_name_H-M   'P 1'
#
loop_
_entity.id
_entity.type
_entity.pdbx_description
1 polymer ?
#
loop_
_entity_poly.entity_id
_entity_poly.type
_entity_poly.pdbx_seq_one_letter_code
_entity_poly.pdbx_strand_id
1 'polypeptide(L)'
;MSRRRRAGALGALLLACLIGASLAAAQVSSSGGGATRSLAAAGCQLNGQFKHVIYLQFDNTHFRRDNANVPSDLEQMPHLLSFIRDNGTLLTNDHTALISHTATGILTSLTGVYPDRMGQPVSNSFRYFTPTGATRTGVSFAYWTSPLFDPAGAVGDTTPEMINENGKIAPAPWVPYTRAGCDFGAVATANTILENTAIDIPTVFGPGSPEAAEVAANPGQAFADFVGIGVHCAQDSTICSSANHGRPDLLPDEPGAPYTGYSGLFGAKYVDPVIKPSGPMTDLGGNVIQDAAGHIGFPGFDGMEATTSLSWVAQMQEAGIPVTYAYISDAHDGHGTAGNIHFAYGPGEAGYVQQLRDYDTAFKTFFDRLAGDGINKSNTLFVVTVDEGDHFVGDAPTPAGCDGVNVACTYNRVGEINGNLSAMIRTQFSDNTAFTVHSDDAPTVYITGNPSQTAPATRTLEREM
;
A
#
# COMPACT_ATOMS: atom_id res chain seq x y z
N MET A 1 0.70 71.56 16.04
CA MET A 1 1.27 71.06 14.77
C MET A 1 0.49 69.81 14.38
N SER A 2 -0.61 69.98 13.65
CA SER A 2 -0.73 69.64 12.22
C SER A 2 -0.64 68.12 11.97
N ARG A 3 -1.76 67.38 12.03
CA ARG A 3 -2.68 67.07 10.88
C ARG A 3 -2.01 66.10 9.90
N ARG A 4 -2.58 64.95 9.50
CA ARG A 4 -3.94 64.68 8.99
C ARG A 4 -4.13 63.14 8.89
N ARG A 5 -5.22 62.56 9.43
CA ARG A 5 -6.56 62.26 8.82
C ARG A 5 -6.59 60.91 8.07
N ARG A 6 -7.34 59.91 8.57
CA ARG A 6 -8.80 59.58 8.35
C ARG A 6 -9.01 58.95 6.97
N ALA A 7 -9.83 57.93 6.73
CA ALA A 7 -10.97 57.26 7.38
C ALA A 7 -11.08 55.82 6.77
N GLY A 8 -11.77 54.79 7.28
CA GLY A 8 -12.93 54.71 8.15
C GLY A 8 -14.24 54.57 7.35
N ALA A 9 -14.83 53.36 7.32
CA ALA A 9 -16.28 53.01 7.30
C ALA A 9 -16.45 51.59 6.72
N LEU A 10 -16.87 50.53 7.44
CA LEU A 10 -18.17 50.22 8.06
C LEU A 10 -19.38 50.32 7.09
N GLY A 11 -20.00 49.16 6.83
CA GLY A 11 -21.31 49.02 6.21
C GLY A 11 -21.83 47.58 6.39
N ALA A 12 -22.77 47.41 7.32
CA ALA A 12 -23.45 46.16 7.68
C ALA A 12 -24.77 45.98 6.88
N LEU A 13 -25.45 44.85 7.16
CA LEU A 13 -26.87 44.50 6.88
C LEU A 13 -27.14 43.92 5.47
N LEU A 14 -27.97 42.89 5.22
CA LEU A 14 -29.03 42.21 5.97
C LEU A 14 -29.40 40.85 5.34
N LEU A 15 -29.94 39.93 6.17
CA LEU A 15 -30.72 38.74 5.78
C LEU A 15 -32.03 39.11 5.06
N ALA A 16 -32.47 38.29 4.09
CA ALA A 16 -33.89 37.98 3.87
C ALA A 16 -34.06 36.67 3.07
N CYS A 17 -34.71 35.69 3.69
CA CYS A 17 -35.35 34.54 3.03
C CYS A 17 -36.53 35.01 2.17
N LEU A 18 -36.86 34.28 1.09
CA LEU A 18 -38.23 33.88 0.74
C LEU A 18 -38.26 32.79 -0.33
N ILE A 19 -39.24 31.91 -0.16
CA ILE A 19 -39.55 30.66 -0.84
C ILE A 19 -40.27 30.93 -2.17
N GLY A 20 -40.01 30.11 -3.19
CA GLY A 20 -40.80 30.06 -4.43
C GLY A 20 -40.70 28.69 -5.08
N ALA A 21 -41.74 27.87 -4.90
CA ALA A 21 -41.90 26.57 -5.52
C ALA A 21 -42.24 26.71 -7.02
N SER A 22 -41.65 25.86 -7.86
CA SER A 22 -42.16 25.55 -9.19
C SER A 22 -41.93 24.07 -9.50
N LEU A 23 -43.05 23.35 -9.61
CA LEU A 23 -43.12 21.99 -10.12
C LEU A 23 -42.80 22.00 -11.61
N ALA A 24 -41.86 21.16 -12.04
CA ALA A 24 -41.79 20.66 -13.40
C ALA A 24 -41.60 19.15 -13.34
N ALA A 25 -42.67 18.42 -13.67
CA ALA A 25 -42.63 16.98 -13.85
C ALA A 25 -41.82 16.65 -15.11
N ALA A 26 -40.63 16.06 -14.93
CA ALA A 26 -39.89 15.41 -16.00
C ALA A 26 -40.04 13.90 -15.80
N GLN A 27 -40.65 13.24 -16.78
CA GLN A 27 -40.74 11.79 -16.87
C GLN A 27 -39.32 11.22 -17.01
N VAL A 28 -38.83 10.54 -15.98
CA VAL A 28 -37.61 9.73 -16.10
C VAL A 28 -38.03 8.36 -16.60
N SER A 29 -37.86 8.17 -17.90
CA SER A 29 -37.85 6.85 -18.53
C SER A 29 -36.66 6.07 -17.97
N SER A 30 -36.95 4.92 -17.41
CA SER A 30 -35.98 3.91 -17.00
C SER A 30 -35.14 3.46 -18.19
N SER A 31 -33.87 3.83 -18.21
CA SER A 31 -32.84 3.09 -18.93
C SER A 31 -31.89 2.53 -17.88
N GLY A 32 -32.24 1.36 -17.34
CA GLY A 32 -31.27 0.51 -16.65
C GLY A 32 -30.18 0.16 -17.64
N GLY A 33 -29.05 0.88 -17.57
CA GLY A 33 -27.81 0.47 -18.18
C GLY A 33 -27.36 -0.79 -17.46
N GLY A 34 -27.79 -1.94 -17.97
CA GLY A 34 -27.21 -3.22 -17.55
C GLY A 34 -25.72 -3.16 -17.84
N ALA A 35 -24.91 -3.22 -16.79
CA ALA A 35 -23.49 -3.49 -16.91
C ALA A 35 -23.35 -4.72 -17.81
N THR A 36 -22.71 -4.53 -18.96
CA THR A 36 -22.31 -5.64 -19.82
C THR A 36 -21.34 -6.49 -19.03
N ARG A 37 -21.83 -7.61 -18.50
CA ARG A 37 -21.04 -8.62 -17.80
C ARG A 37 -19.88 -9.04 -18.69
N SER A 38 -18.66 -8.61 -18.35
CA SER A 38 -17.46 -9.22 -18.89
C SER A 38 -17.30 -10.57 -18.19
N LEU A 39 -17.62 -11.66 -18.87
CA LEU A 39 -17.23 -12.99 -18.40
C LEU A 39 -15.70 -13.01 -18.34
N ALA A 40 -15.12 -13.55 -17.26
CA ALA A 40 -13.69 -13.86 -17.19
C ALA A 40 -13.23 -14.45 -18.52
N ALA A 41 -12.08 -13.99 -19.04
CA ALA A 41 -11.57 -14.38 -20.34
C ALA A 41 -11.73 -15.89 -20.53
N ALA A 42 -12.27 -16.33 -21.67
CA ALA A 42 -12.59 -17.74 -21.93
C ALA A 42 -11.38 -18.70 -21.84
N GLY A 43 -10.18 -18.17 -21.57
CA GLY A 43 -8.93 -18.91 -21.30
C GLY A 43 -8.41 -18.86 -19.86
N CYS A 44 -8.98 -18.10 -18.92
CA CYS A 44 -8.51 -18.09 -17.52
C CYS A 44 -8.88 -19.39 -16.80
N GLN A 45 -7.87 -20.14 -16.35
CA GLN A 45 -8.05 -21.42 -15.67
C GLN A 45 -7.63 -21.33 -14.20
N LEU A 46 -8.58 -20.97 -13.34
CA LEU A 46 -8.47 -21.18 -11.89
C LEU A 46 -9.02 -22.56 -11.53
N ASN A 47 -8.44 -23.19 -10.52
CA ASN A 47 -8.74 -24.59 -10.19
C ASN A 47 -10.16 -24.76 -9.60
N GLY A 48 -10.86 -25.80 -10.05
CA GLY A 48 -12.11 -26.27 -9.45
C GLY A 48 -13.27 -25.28 -9.63
N GLN A 49 -13.86 -24.87 -8.50
CA GLN A 49 -15.04 -23.99 -8.48
C GLN A 49 -14.69 -22.51 -8.47
N PHE A 50 -13.41 -22.16 -8.25
CA PHE A 50 -12.99 -20.77 -8.14
C PHE A 50 -12.90 -20.12 -9.52
N LYS A 51 -13.44 -18.92 -9.60
CA LYS A 51 -13.41 -18.03 -10.77
C LYS A 51 -12.69 -16.72 -10.47
N HIS A 52 -12.47 -16.43 -9.18
CA HIS A 52 -11.85 -15.21 -8.71
C HIS A 52 -10.89 -15.53 -7.56
N VAL A 53 -9.84 -14.72 -7.45
CA VAL A 53 -8.94 -14.66 -6.29
C VAL A 53 -8.91 -13.20 -5.84
N ILE A 54 -9.21 -12.97 -4.57
CA ILE A 54 -9.14 -11.66 -3.93
C ILE A 54 -8.21 -11.79 -2.74
N TYR A 55 -7.04 -11.16 -2.83
CA TYR A 55 -6.02 -11.14 -1.80
C TYR A 55 -5.97 -9.75 -1.17
N LEU A 56 -6.24 -9.68 0.12
CA LEU A 56 -6.26 -8.45 0.90
C LEU A 56 -5.14 -8.52 1.94
N GLN A 57 -4.22 -7.59 1.81
CA GLN A 57 -3.05 -7.39 2.65
C GLN A 57 -3.32 -6.17 3.50
N PHE A 58 -3.57 -6.37 4.77
CA PHE A 58 -3.62 -5.26 5.71
C PHE A 58 -2.22 -4.86 6.12
N ASP A 59 -2.05 -3.56 6.30
CA ASP A 59 -1.02 -3.02 7.16
C ASP A 59 -1.40 -3.28 8.63
N ASN A 60 -0.51 -3.95 9.35
CA ASN A 60 -0.47 -3.97 10.82
C ASN A 60 -1.79 -4.29 11.55
N THR A 61 -2.70 -5.11 11.02
CA THR A 61 -4.04 -5.32 11.64
C THR A 61 -4.09 -6.44 12.67
N HIS A 62 -4.73 -6.22 13.83
CA HIS A 62 -4.67 -7.14 14.98
C HIS A 62 -5.95 -7.95 15.26
N PHE A 63 -5.77 -9.26 15.47
CA PHE A 63 -6.78 -10.09 16.17
C PHE A 63 -6.49 -10.22 17.67
N ARG A 64 -5.21 -10.12 18.07
CA ARG A 64 -4.83 -10.09 19.47
C ARG A 64 -5.12 -8.69 20.01
N ARG A 65 -5.70 -8.61 21.20
CA ARG A 65 -5.92 -7.33 21.87
C ARG A 65 -4.61 -6.80 22.45
N ASP A 66 -4.19 -5.61 22.06
CA ASP A 66 -3.10 -4.86 22.69
C ASP A 66 -3.44 -4.47 24.13
N ASN A 67 -4.67 -4.01 24.34
CA ASN A 67 -5.24 -3.73 25.64
C ASN A 67 -6.39 -4.70 25.92
N ALA A 68 -6.30 -5.50 26.98
CA ALA A 68 -7.28 -6.53 27.30
C ALA A 68 -8.73 -6.03 27.41
N ASN A 69 -8.94 -4.75 27.78
CA ASN A 69 -10.26 -4.14 27.91
C ASN A 69 -10.83 -3.60 26.59
N VAL A 70 -10.00 -3.40 25.57
CA VAL A 70 -10.41 -2.87 24.27
C VAL A 70 -10.54 -4.05 23.29
N PRO A 71 -11.63 -4.18 22.52
CA PRO A 71 -11.72 -5.20 21.49
C PRO A 71 -10.63 -5.02 20.42
N SER A 72 -10.18 -6.12 19.81
CA SER A 72 -9.17 -6.05 18.73
C SER A 72 -9.76 -5.44 17.45
N ASP A 73 -8.93 -5.14 16.48
CA ASP A 73 -9.33 -4.55 15.18
C ASP A 73 -10.40 -5.38 14.51
N LEU A 74 -10.14 -6.68 14.34
CA LEU A 74 -11.10 -7.60 13.74
C LEU A 74 -12.37 -7.78 14.59
N GLU A 75 -12.30 -7.69 15.92
CA GLU A 75 -13.52 -7.68 16.75
C GLU A 75 -14.35 -6.41 16.55
N GLN A 76 -13.71 -5.30 16.18
CA GLN A 76 -14.36 -4.03 15.83
C GLN A 76 -14.77 -3.95 14.35
N MET A 77 -14.32 -4.90 13.51
CA MET A 77 -14.76 -5.13 12.12
C MET A 77 -15.62 -6.40 11.97
N PRO A 78 -16.82 -6.47 12.59
CA PRO A 78 -17.64 -7.68 12.61
C PRO A 78 -18.07 -8.20 11.23
N HIS A 79 -18.24 -7.36 10.21
CA HIS A 79 -18.59 -7.82 8.86
C HIS A 79 -17.43 -8.60 8.23
N LEU A 80 -16.19 -8.13 8.40
CA LEU A 80 -15.00 -8.86 7.96
C LEU A 80 -14.81 -10.14 8.80
N LEU A 81 -14.89 -10.05 10.12
CA LEU A 81 -14.67 -11.19 11.00
C LEU A 81 -15.70 -12.31 10.79
N SER A 82 -16.99 -11.96 10.66
CA SER A 82 -18.03 -12.92 10.30
C SER A 82 -17.80 -13.48 8.89
N PHE A 83 -17.40 -12.64 7.94
CA PHE A 83 -17.09 -13.09 6.59
C PHE A 83 -16.02 -14.20 6.59
N ILE A 84 -14.91 -13.99 7.32
CA ILE A 84 -13.82 -14.97 7.46
C ILE A 84 -14.32 -16.25 8.14
N ARG A 85 -15.09 -16.14 9.23
CA ARG A 85 -15.49 -17.30 10.05
C ARG A 85 -16.62 -18.14 9.46
N ASP A 86 -17.54 -17.55 8.70
CA ASP A 86 -18.74 -18.25 8.24
C ASP A 86 -18.46 -19.31 7.16
N ASN A 87 -17.35 -19.21 6.43
CA ASN A 87 -16.98 -20.17 5.37
C ASN A 87 -15.46 -20.28 5.14
N GLY A 88 -14.66 -19.86 6.10
CA GLY A 88 -13.20 -19.84 6.01
C GLY A 88 -12.54 -20.32 7.31
N THR A 89 -11.23 -20.12 7.41
CA THR A 89 -10.46 -20.42 8.61
C THR A 89 -9.74 -19.15 9.04
N LEU A 90 -9.92 -18.77 10.31
CA LEU A 90 -9.14 -17.70 10.92
C LEU A 90 -7.92 -18.33 11.61
N LEU A 91 -6.72 -17.96 11.14
CA LEU A 91 -5.47 -18.27 11.81
C LEU A 91 -5.09 -17.07 12.69
N THR A 92 -4.89 -17.31 13.98
CA THR A 92 -4.61 -16.25 14.97
C THR A 92 -3.18 -16.30 15.51
N ASN A 93 -2.38 -17.21 14.97
CA ASN A 93 -0.98 -17.41 15.34
C ASN A 93 -0.17 -17.51 14.04
N ASP A 94 -0.38 -16.52 13.19
CA ASP A 94 0.46 -16.28 12.03
C ASP A 94 1.72 -15.52 12.47
N HIS A 95 2.82 -15.72 11.75
CA HIS A 95 4.10 -15.09 12.05
C HIS A 95 4.67 -14.50 10.77
N THR A 96 4.95 -13.19 10.82
CA THR A 96 5.49 -12.42 9.72
C THR A 96 7.00 -12.63 9.59
N ALA A 97 7.61 -12.01 8.56
CA ALA A 97 9.05 -12.07 8.38
C ALA A 97 9.81 -11.39 9.54
N LEU A 98 11.10 -11.72 9.69
CA LEU A 98 11.98 -11.03 10.64
C LEU A 98 13.06 -10.28 9.84
N ILE A 99 13.19 -8.95 9.93
CA ILE A 99 12.41 -8.04 10.77
C ILE A 99 11.05 -7.74 10.12
N SER A 100 10.00 -7.67 10.92
CA SER A 100 8.63 -7.45 10.45
C SER A 100 8.45 -5.98 10.11
N HIS A 101 8.24 -5.69 8.83
CA HIS A 101 7.91 -4.36 8.30
C HIS A 101 7.04 -4.53 7.06
N THR A 102 6.26 -3.51 6.70
CA THR A 102 5.37 -3.47 5.53
C THR A 102 5.97 -4.17 4.29
N ALA A 103 7.09 -3.69 3.76
CA ALA A 103 7.70 -4.21 2.53
C ALA A 103 8.09 -5.69 2.65
N THR A 104 8.86 -6.06 3.68
CA THR A 104 9.37 -7.43 3.85
C THR A 104 8.24 -8.40 4.19
N GLY A 105 7.24 -7.98 4.96
CA GLY A 105 6.05 -8.73 5.30
C GLY A 105 5.17 -9.02 4.10
N ILE A 106 4.82 -7.98 3.33
CA ILE A 106 4.07 -8.13 2.08
C ILE A 106 4.83 -9.05 1.13
N LEU A 107 6.09 -8.74 0.84
CA LEU A 107 6.86 -9.49 -0.16
C LEU A 107 7.11 -10.95 0.25
N THR A 108 7.27 -11.24 1.54
CA THR A 108 7.36 -12.62 2.03
C THR A 108 6.04 -13.36 1.81
N SER A 109 4.90 -12.69 2.02
CA SER A 109 3.58 -13.25 1.77
C SER A 109 3.32 -13.50 0.28
N LEU A 110 3.82 -12.64 -0.60
CA LEU A 110 3.68 -12.79 -2.05
C LEU A 110 4.62 -13.85 -2.65
N THR A 111 5.86 -13.91 -2.17
CA THR A 111 6.91 -14.79 -2.75
C THR A 111 6.99 -16.15 -2.06
N GLY A 112 6.55 -16.25 -0.80
CA GLY A 112 6.69 -17.45 0.02
C GLY A 112 8.13 -17.75 0.45
N VAL A 113 9.06 -16.79 0.36
CA VAL A 113 10.46 -16.95 0.78
C VAL A 113 10.89 -15.84 1.74
N TYR A 114 11.91 -16.13 2.54
CA TYR A 114 12.49 -15.14 3.45
C TYR A 114 13.11 -13.95 2.70
N PRO A 115 13.22 -12.77 3.35
CA PRO A 115 13.67 -11.56 2.68
C PRO A 115 15.08 -11.63 2.08
N ASP A 116 15.99 -12.41 2.65
CA ASP A 116 17.33 -12.69 2.12
C ASP A 116 17.33 -13.45 0.78
N ARG A 117 16.23 -14.13 0.45
CA ARG A 117 16.05 -14.90 -0.79
C ARG A 117 15.26 -14.17 -1.87
N MET A 118 14.91 -12.92 -1.63
CA MET A 118 14.19 -12.07 -2.60
C MET A 118 14.79 -10.66 -2.74
N GLY A 119 15.96 -10.43 -2.13
CA GLY A 119 16.76 -9.22 -2.38
C GLY A 119 16.39 -8.04 -1.49
N GLN A 120 15.50 -8.24 -0.52
CA GLN A 120 14.98 -7.21 0.38
C GLN A 120 15.35 -7.55 1.83
N PRO A 121 16.61 -7.34 2.26
CA PRO A 121 17.17 -8.10 3.37
C PRO A 121 16.76 -7.67 4.78
N VAL A 122 16.12 -6.52 4.97
CA VAL A 122 15.96 -5.92 6.32
C VAL A 122 14.51 -5.53 6.64
N SER A 123 13.99 -4.49 5.99
CA SER A 123 12.78 -3.75 6.40
C SER A 123 12.24 -2.97 5.18
N ASN A 124 11.41 -1.95 5.38
CA ASN A 124 10.97 -0.95 4.39
C ASN A 124 12.12 -0.23 3.69
N SER A 125 13.27 -0.15 4.36
CA SER A 125 14.51 0.34 3.77
C SER A 125 15.70 -0.36 4.39
N PHE A 126 16.88 -0.10 3.86
CA PHE A 126 18.11 -0.72 4.32
C PHE A 126 19.30 0.18 4.03
N ARG A 127 20.48 -0.21 4.50
CA ARG A 127 21.72 0.38 4.03
C ARG A 127 22.55 -0.64 3.27
N TYR A 128 23.30 -0.15 2.30
CA TYR A 128 24.25 -0.95 1.55
C TYR A 128 25.60 -0.25 1.49
N PHE A 129 26.68 -1.04 1.40
CA PHE A 129 28.04 -0.52 1.33
C PHE A 129 28.38 -0.08 -0.09
N THR A 130 29.02 1.09 -0.19
CA THR A 130 29.63 1.54 -1.44
C THR A 130 31.06 1.00 -1.57
N PRO A 131 31.68 1.06 -2.76
CA PRO A 131 33.08 0.66 -2.93
C PRO A 131 34.08 1.40 -2.03
N THR A 132 33.71 2.56 -1.47
CA THR A 132 34.57 3.31 -0.53
C THR A 132 34.49 2.81 0.90
N GLY A 133 33.60 1.84 1.20
CA GLY A 133 33.31 1.35 2.54
C GLY A 133 32.38 2.28 3.35
N ALA A 134 31.87 3.35 2.75
CA ALA A 134 30.75 4.12 3.29
C ALA A 134 29.44 3.38 3.05
N THR A 135 28.34 3.87 3.62
CA THR A 135 27.00 3.33 3.36
C THR A 135 26.06 4.37 2.77
N ARG A 136 25.07 3.89 2.01
CA ARG A 136 23.94 4.66 1.49
C ARG A 136 22.63 3.97 1.83
N THR A 137 21.52 4.67 1.63
CA THR A 137 20.18 4.15 1.90
C THR A 137 19.59 3.55 0.63
N GLY A 138 19.13 2.31 0.71
CA GLY A 138 18.25 1.68 -0.28
C GLY A 138 16.83 1.61 0.29
N VAL A 139 15.81 1.60 -0.57
CA VAL A 139 14.40 1.51 -0.19
C VAL A 139 13.76 0.36 -0.95
N SER A 140 12.96 -0.44 -0.27
CA SER A 140 12.38 -1.68 -0.82
C SER A 140 11.23 -1.45 -1.79
N PHE A 141 10.71 -0.22 -1.86
CA PHE A 141 9.56 0.17 -2.69
C PHE A 141 9.99 0.65 -4.08
N ALA A 142 10.07 -0.29 -5.02
CA ALA A 142 10.25 -0.05 -6.44
C ALA A 142 9.69 -1.23 -7.25
N TYR A 143 9.33 -0.98 -8.50
CA TYR A 143 8.78 -2.03 -9.36
C TYR A 143 9.72 -3.25 -9.44
N TRP A 144 9.15 -4.45 -9.53
CA TRP A 144 9.84 -5.74 -9.43
C TRP A 144 11.17 -5.83 -10.18
N THR A 145 11.24 -5.25 -11.38
CA THR A 145 12.41 -5.28 -12.26
C THR A 145 13.14 -3.94 -12.39
N SER A 146 12.70 -2.91 -11.67
CA SER A 146 13.44 -1.65 -11.53
C SER A 146 14.79 -1.91 -10.86
N PRO A 147 15.80 -1.07 -11.11
CA PRO A 147 17.06 -1.16 -10.38
C PRO A 147 16.89 -0.84 -8.90
N LEU A 148 17.89 -1.16 -8.07
CA LEU A 148 17.98 -0.74 -6.67
C LEU A 148 17.58 0.74 -6.50
N PHE A 149 16.57 1.01 -5.66
CA PHE A 149 16.15 2.37 -5.37
C PHE A 149 16.98 3.03 -4.27
N ASP A 150 17.83 3.99 -4.65
CA ASP A 150 18.49 4.91 -3.71
C ASP A 150 17.86 6.32 -3.80
N PRO A 151 17.15 6.79 -2.76
CA PRO A 151 16.50 8.10 -2.76
C PRO A 151 17.47 9.29 -2.86
N ALA A 152 18.74 9.11 -2.49
CA ALA A 152 19.77 10.12 -2.65
C ALA A 152 20.38 10.14 -4.07
N GLY A 153 19.86 9.32 -4.99
CA GLY A 153 20.17 9.31 -6.41
C GLY A 153 21.11 8.18 -6.83
N ALA A 154 21.18 7.95 -8.15
CA ALA A 154 21.83 6.79 -8.76
C ALA A 154 23.28 6.57 -8.29
N VAL A 155 23.57 5.33 -7.88
CA VAL A 155 24.91 4.84 -7.53
C VAL A 155 25.62 4.11 -8.66
N GLY A 156 25.00 4.02 -9.83
CA GLY A 156 25.48 3.22 -10.95
C GLY A 156 25.26 1.71 -10.77
N ASP A 157 24.66 1.31 -9.64
CA ASP A 157 24.13 -0.04 -9.47
C ASP A 157 22.81 -0.15 -10.23
N THR A 158 22.72 -1.14 -11.11
CA THR A 158 21.54 -1.42 -11.92
C THR A 158 21.04 -2.84 -11.69
N THR A 159 21.47 -3.48 -10.59
CA THR A 159 20.89 -4.74 -10.16
C THR A 159 19.39 -4.51 -9.88
N PRO A 160 18.51 -5.39 -10.36
CA PRO A 160 17.08 -5.33 -10.05
C PRO A 160 16.79 -5.25 -8.55
N GLU A 161 15.68 -4.62 -8.18
CA GLU A 161 15.19 -4.50 -6.81
C GLU A 161 14.89 -5.89 -6.23
N MET A 162 14.18 -6.73 -6.99
CA MET A 162 13.85 -8.09 -6.58
C MET A 162 14.85 -9.09 -7.12
N ILE A 163 15.77 -9.57 -6.28
CA ILE A 163 16.84 -10.53 -6.64
C ILE A 163 16.84 -11.74 -5.73
N ASN A 164 16.83 -12.94 -6.29
CA ASN A 164 16.94 -14.17 -5.53
C ASN A 164 18.39 -14.54 -5.14
N GLU A 165 18.55 -15.60 -4.36
CA GLU A 165 19.83 -16.08 -3.84
C GLU A 165 20.85 -16.49 -4.93
N ASN A 166 20.41 -16.61 -6.18
CA ASN A 166 21.25 -16.94 -7.33
C ASN A 166 21.67 -15.71 -8.15
N GLY A 167 21.34 -14.50 -7.68
CA GLY A 167 21.62 -13.24 -8.40
C GLY A 167 20.75 -13.04 -9.64
N LYS A 168 19.56 -13.65 -9.66
CA LYS A 168 18.56 -13.54 -10.73
C LYS A 168 17.35 -12.77 -10.26
N ILE A 169 16.58 -12.18 -11.18
CA ILE A 169 15.29 -11.57 -10.82
C ILE A 169 14.42 -12.61 -10.09
N ALA A 170 13.86 -12.25 -8.94
CA ALA A 170 13.01 -13.15 -8.18
C ALA A 170 11.76 -13.54 -8.99
N PRO A 171 11.24 -14.78 -8.90
CA PRO A 171 10.01 -15.17 -9.58
C PRO A 171 8.84 -14.29 -9.16
N ALA A 172 8.10 -13.76 -10.13
CA ALA A 172 7.04 -12.80 -9.86
C ALA A 172 5.71 -13.48 -9.48
N PRO A 173 4.96 -12.93 -8.49
CA PRO A 173 3.77 -13.58 -7.94
C PRO A 173 2.59 -13.64 -8.93
N TRP A 174 2.57 -12.80 -9.96
CA TRP A 174 1.51 -12.81 -10.97
C TRP A 174 1.69 -13.87 -12.06
N VAL A 175 2.91 -14.38 -12.24
CA VAL A 175 3.27 -15.28 -13.37
C VAL A 175 2.45 -16.57 -13.40
N PRO A 176 2.19 -17.27 -12.27
CA PRO A 176 1.33 -18.46 -12.30
C PRO A 176 -0.07 -18.17 -12.86
N TYR A 177 -0.62 -16.98 -12.59
CA TYR A 177 -1.94 -16.58 -13.05
C TYR A 177 -1.94 -16.18 -14.53
N THR A 178 -1.01 -15.34 -14.95
CA THR A 178 -0.95 -14.88 -16.36
C THR A 178 -0.65 -16.03 -17.31
N ARG A 179 0.22 -16.98 -16.91
CA ARG A 179 0.45 -18.24 -17.66
C ARG A 179 -0.79 -19.14 -17.73
N ALA A 180 -1.67 -19.06 -16.72
CA ALA A 180 -2.96 -19.75 -16.71
C ALA A 180 -4.07 -19.00 -17.47
N GLY A 181 -3.74 -17.92 -18.18
CA GLY A 181 -4.69 -17.13 -18.96
C GLY A 181 -5.50 -16.13 -18.15
N CYS A 182 -5.10 -15.85 -16.90
CA CYS A 182 -5.80 -14.95 -15.99
C CYS A 182 -5.04 -13.63 -15.84
N ASP A 183 -5.73 -12.52 -16.05
CA ASP A 183 -5.18 -11.20 -15.72
C ASP A 183 -5.10 -11.04 -14.20
N PHE A 184 -4.02 -10.40 -13.75
CA PHE A 184 -3.70 -10.13 -12.36
C PHE A 184 -3.67 -8.62 -12.14
N GLY A 185 -4.57 -8.10 -11.33
CA GLY A 185 -4.61 -6.70 -10.91
C GLY A 185 -4.04 -6.52 -9.52
N ALA A 186 -3.33 -5.42 -9.29
CA ALA A 186 -2.80 -5.06 -7.99
C ALA A 186 -3.00 -3.57 -7.72
N VAL A 187 -3.31 -3.25 -6.47
CA VAL A 187 -3.38 -1.87 -5.99
C VAL A 187 -2.60 -1.75 -4.67
N ALA A 188 -1.66 -0.81 -4.64
CA ALA A 188 -0.71 -0.55 -3.54
C ALA A 188 0.04 -1.79 -3.01
N THR A 189 0.10 -2.87 -3.79
CA THR A 189 0.73 -4.13 -3.37
C THR A 189 2.21 -4.10 -3.75
N ALA A 190 3.09 -4.15 -2.74
CA ALA A 190 4.52 -3.91 -2.87
C ALA A 190 5.16 -4.59 -4.10
N ASN A 191 5.94 -3.81 -4.85
CA ASN A 191 6.75 -4.17 -6.02
C ASN A 191 5.99 -4.76 -7.23
N THR A 192 4.70 -5.10 -7.10
CA THR A 192 3.83 -5.54 -8.22
C THR A 192 3.25 -4.38 -9.01
N ILE A 193 3.42 -3.15 -8.54
CA ILE A 193 3.00 -1.91 -9.19
C ILE A 193 4.19 -0.95 -9.23
N LEU A 194 4.06 0.19 -9.91
CA LEU A 194 5.10 1.22 -9.83
C LEU A 194 4.94 1.94 -8.49
N GLU A 195 6.02 2.13 -7.74
CA GLU A 195 6.03 2.65 -6.38
C GLU A 195 6.69 4.02 -6.29
N ASN A 196 7.49 4.37 -7.29
CA ASN A 196 8.15 5.66 -7.38
C ASN A 196 8.22 6.16 -8.82
N THR A 197 8.34 7.47 -9.01
CA THR A 197 8.46 8.06 -10.35
C THR A 197 9.91 8.14 -10.85
N ALA A 198 10.88 7.93 -9.98
CA ALA A 198 12.29 8.20 -10.24
C ALA A 198 12.95 7.11 -11.11
N ILE A 199 12.71 5.85 -10.79
CA ILE A 199 13.33 4.71 -11.47
C ILE A 199 12.32 3.79 -12.14
N ASP A 200 11.06 3.73 -11.67
CA ASP A 200 10.07 2.84 -12.28
C ASP A 200 9.58 3.37 -13.63
N ILE A 201 9.38 4.69 -13.74
CA ILE A 201 8.95 5.31 -15.00
C ILE A 201 9.98 5.11 -16.11
N PRO A 202 11.28 5.40 -15.91
CA PRO A 202 12.30 5.04 -16.87
C PRO A 202 12.40 3.54 -17.17
N THR A 203 12.14 2.67 -16.20
CA THR A 203 12.21 1.21 -16.36
C THR A 203 11.08 0.69 -17.26
N VAL A 204 9.84 1.10 -17.00
CA VAL A 204 8.65 0.56 -17.68
C VAL A 204 8.31 1.31 -18.96
N PHE A 205 8.40 2.64 -18.96
CA PHE A 205 8.03 3.48 -20.10
C PHE A 205 9.23 3.94 -20.92
N GLY A 206 10.43 3.93 -20.34
CA GLY A 206 11.66 4.45 -20.93
C GLY A 206 11.93 5.90 -20.51
N PRO A 207 13.21 6.31 -20.38
CA PRO A 207 13.59 7.64 -19.88
C PRO A 207 13.23 8.81 -20.82
N GLY A 208 12.91 8.52 -22.09
CA GLY A 208 12.48 9.52 -23.09
C GLY A 208 10.98 9.52 -23.37
N SER A 209 10.19 8.87 -22.51
CA SER A 209 8.75 8.69 -22.68
C SER A 209 7.94 9.95 -22.33
N PRO A 210 6.69 10.08 -22.83
CA PRO A 210 5.76 11.11 -22.36
C PRO A 210 5.54 11.10 -20.83
N GLU A 211 5.56 9.93 -20.22
CA GLU A 211 5.42 9.70 -18.79
C GLU A 211 6.61 10.30 -18.04
N ALA A 212 7.85 10.05 -18.52
CA ALA A 212 9.05 10.69 -17.98
C ALA A 212 9.03 12.22 -18.15
N ALA A 213 8.46 12.73 -19.26
CA ALA A 213 8.29 14.16 -19.46
C ALA A 213 7.27 14.76 -18.47
N GLU A 214 6.22 14.03 -18.12
CA GLU A 214 5.25 14.43 -17.10
C GLU A 214 5.86 14.43 -15.70
N VAL A 215 6.66 13.43 -15.34
CA VAL A 215 7.42 13.42 -14.07
C VAL A 215 8.25 14.70 -13.93
N ALA A 216 8.90 15.14 -15.02
CA ALA A 216 9.70 16.37 -15.00
C ALA A 216 8.86 17.66 -14.93
N ALA A 217 7.67 17.68 -15.53
CA ALA A 217 6.83 18.87 -15.65
C ALA A 217 5.83 19.04 -14.50
N ASN A 218 5.27 17.94 -13.99
CA ASN A 218 4.24 17.90 -12.96
C ASN A 218 4.40 16.66 -12.07
N PRO A 219 5.42 16.62 -11.19
CA PRO A 219 5.75 15.43 -10.42
C PRO A 219 4.63 14.96 -9.48
N GLY A 220 3.79 15.88 -8.96
CA GLY A 220 2.65 15.53 -8.10
C GLY A 220 1.57 14.76 -8.87
N GLN A 221 1.14 15.30 -10.01
CA GLN A 221 0.20 14.58 -10.87
C GLN A 221 0.81 13.29 -11.42
N ALA A 222 2.09 13.28 -11.79
CA ALA A 222 2.76 12.08 -12.29
C ALA A 222 2.75 10.94 -11.25
N PHE A 223 2.88 11.27 -9.96
CA PHE A 223 2.75 10.29 -8.89
C PHE A 223 1.32 9.71 -8.86
N ALA A 224 0.29 10.56 -8.82
CA ALA A 224 -1.10 10.12 -8.86
C ALA A 224 -1.45 9.31 -10.13
N ASP A 225 -0.85 9.67 -11.27
CA ASP A 225 -1.13 9.05 -12.56
C ASP A 225 -0.49 7.67 -12.72
N PHE A 226 0.72 7.47 -12.21
CA PHE A 226 1.55 6.31 -12.57
C PHE A 226 1.85 5.33 -11.43
N VAL A 227 1.76 5.77 -10.18
CA VAL A 227 2.11 4.94 -9.00
C VAL A 227 0.88 4.20 -8.49
N GLY A 228 1.08 3.07 -7.81
CA GLY A 228 0.10 2.50 -6.88
C GLY A 228 -0.96 1.59 -7.49
N ILE A 229 -1.03 1.43 -8.80
CA ILE A 229 -1.97 0.48 -9.43
C ILE A 229 -1.37 -0.13 -10.71
N GLY A 230 -1.68 -1.40 -10.97
CA GLY A 230 -1.22 -2.09 -12.17
C GLY A 230 -2.02 -3.36 -12.47
N VAL A 231 -1.97 -3.78 -13.72
CA VAL A 231 -2.53 -5.03 -14.21
C VAL A 231 -1.48 -5.75 -15.04
N HIS A 232 -1.11 -6.96 -14.64
CA HIS A 232 -0.29 -7.89 -15.42
C HIS A 232 -1.21 -8.83 -16.17
N CYS A 233 -1.15 -8.82 -17.49
CA CYS A 233 -2.11 -9.54 -18.32
C CYS A 233 -1.57 -10.85 -18.88
N ALA A 234 -2.48 -11.79 -19.11
CA ALA A 234 -2.24 -12.92 -20.01
C ALA A 234 -1.94 -12.43 -21.45
N GLN A 235 -1.23 -13.24 -22.24
CA GLN A 235 -0.66 -12.85 -23.55
C GLN A 235 -1.66 -12.28 -24.57
N ASP A 236 -2.94 -12.67 -24.49
CA ASP A 236 -3.98 -12.27 -25.44
C ASP A 236 -5.03 -11.33 -24.80
N SER A 237 -4.80 -10.82 -23.59
CA SER A 237 -5.76 -9.94 -22.95
C SER A 237 -5.86 -8.60 -23.68
N THR A 238 -7.09 -8.18 -23.96
CA THR A 238 -7.37 -6.85 -24.50
C THR A 238 -7.16 -5.74 -23.47
N ILE A 239 -7.12 -6.07 -22.17
CA ILE A 239 -6.94 -5.09 -21.08
C ILE A 239 -5.59 -4.40 -21.22
N CYS A 240 -4.50 -5.16 -21.34
CA CYS A 240 -3.16 -4.62 -21.55
C CYS A 240 -2.79 -4.50 -23.04
N SER A 241 -3.77 -4.28 -23.92
CA SER A 241 -3.47 -4.06 -25.35
C SER A 241 -2.71 -2.75 -25.57
N SER A 242 -2.01 -2.64 -26.70
CA SER A 242 -1.33 -1.40 -27.07
C SER A 242 -2.27 -0.20 -27.22
N ALA A 243 -3.55 -0.45 -27.56
CA ALA A 243 -4.58 0.59 -27.63
C ALA A 243 -4.90 1.19 -26.26
N ASN A 244 -4.79 0.39 -25.20
CA ASN A 244 -4.91 0.83 -23.81
C ASN A 244 -3.57 1.28 -23.23
N HIS A 245 -2.53 1.41 -24.06
CA HIS A 245 -1.19 1.80 -23.64
C HIS A 245 -0.43 0.74 -22.84
N GLY A 246 -0.76 -0.54 -23.05
CA GLY A 246 0.00 -1.65 -22.47
C GLY A 246 1.50 -1.58 -22.80
N ARG A 247 2.32 -2.06 -21.86
CA ARG A 247 3.78 -2.16 -21.97
C ARG A 247 4.23 -3.60 -21.84
N PRO A 248 5.34 -4.01 -22.47
CA PRO A 248 5.90 -5.34 -22.23
C PRO A 248 6.11 -5.59 -20.73
N ASP A 249 5.58 -6.69 -20.23
CA ASP A 249 5.83 -7.16 -18.85
C ASP A 249 7.05 -8.09 -18.88
N LEU A 250 8.20 -7.56 -18.50
CA LEU A 250 9.51 -8.17 -18.74
C LEU A 250 10.02 -8.91 -17.51
N LEU A 251 10.11 -10.24 -17.59
CA LEU A 251 10.72 -11.09 -16.56
C LEU A 251 11.75 -12.06 -17.19
N PRO A 252 12.95 -11.57 -17.55
CA PRO A 252 13.92 -12.34 -18.33
C PRO A 252 14.51 -13.56 -17.61
N ASP A 253 14.50 -13.56 -16.27
CA ASP A 253 14.99 -14.67 -15.45
C ASP A 253 13.85 -15.56 -14.88
N GLU A 254 12.60 -15.35 -15.31
CA GLU A 254 11.46 -16.12 -14.81
C GLU A 254 11.64 -17.63 -15.06
N PRO A 255 11.51 -18.49 -14.04
CA PRO A 255 11.69 -19.93 -14.20
C PRO A 255 10.72 -20.57 -15.21
N GLY A 256 11.18 -21.62 -15.88
CA GLY A 256 10.37 -22.42 -16.81
C GLY A 256 10.43 -21.89 -18.26
N ALA A 257 9.29 -21.89 -18.94
CA ALA A 257 9.20 -21.37 -20.31
C ALA A 257 9.42 -19.84 -20.32
N PRO A 258 10.11 -19.27 -21.33
CA PRO A 258 10.36 -17.84 -21.39
C PRO A 258 9.08 -17.01 -21.20
N TYR A 259 9.14 -16.03 -20.30
CA TYR A 259 8.03 -15.09 -20.05
C TYR A 259 8.03 -13.97 -21.11
N THR A 260 7.74 -14.33 -22.35
CA THR A 260 7.77 -13.43 -23.51
C THR A 260 6.37 -13.18 -24.06
N GLY A 261 6.07 -11.97 -24.51
CA GLY A 261 4.77 -11.63 -25.11
C GLY A 261 3.66 -11.32 -24.12
N TYR A 262 3.99 -11.20 -22.83
CA TYR A 262 3.09 -10.69 -21.80
C TYR A 262 3.16 -9.16 -21.76
N SER A 263 2.06 -8.52 -21.39
CA SER A 263 1.97 -7.07 -21.25
C SER A 263 1.37 -6.69 -19.90
N GLY A 264 1.78 -5.54 -19.39
CA GLY A 264 1.22 -4.91 -18.21
C GLY A 264 0.63 -3.53 -18.53
N LEU A 265 -0.27 -3.08 -17.66
CA LEU A 265 -0.90 -1.76 -17.67
C LEU A 265 -0.62 -1.12 -16.31
N PHE A 266 -0.07 0.09 -16.26
CA PHE A 266 0.47 0.66 -15.02
C PHE A 266 -0.04 2.07 -14.78
N GLY A 267 -0.43 2.37 -13.55
CA GLY A 267 -0.90 3.68 -13.13
C GLY A 267 -2.38 3.92 -13.37
N ALA A 268 -2.99 4.73 -12.49
CA ALA A 268 -4.40 5.08 -12.54
C ALA A 268 -4.76 5.71 -13.90
N LYS A 269 -3.83 6.49 -14.48
CA LYS A 269 -3.99 7.11 -15.80
C LYS A 269 -4.35 6.13 -16.91
N TYR A 270 -3.82 4.91 -16.85
CA TYR A 270 -4.01 3.89 -17.89
C TYR A 270 -4.94 2.76 -17.44
N VAL A 271 -4.96 2.40 -16.16
CA VAL A 271 -5.84 1.35 -15.62
C VAL A 271 -7.29 1.83 -15.49
N ASP A 272 -7.51 3.01 -14.90
CA ASP A 272 -8.87 3.48 -14.57
C ASP A 272 -9.79 3.59 -15.80
N PRO A 273 -9.35 4.14 -16.96
CA PRO A 273 -10.21 4.21 -18.15
C PRO A 273 -10.66 2.84 -18.68
N VAL A 274 -9.90 1.78 -18.40
CA VAL A 274 -10.23 0.41 -18.83
C VAL A 274 -11.26 -0.22 -17.89
N ILE A 275 -11.09 -0.06 -16.58
CA ILE A 275 -11.95 -0.72 -15.58
C ILE A 275 -13.20 0.10 -15.24
N LYS A 276 -13.16 1.42 -15.41
CA LYS A 276 -14.26 2.36 -15.16
C LYS A 276 -14.35 3.43 -16.27
N PRO A 277 -14.77 3.06 -17.49
CA PRO A 277 -14.85 4.01 -18.61
C PRO A 277 -15.87 5.14 -18.43
N SER A 278 -16.74 5.06 -17.40
CA SER A 278 -17.81 6.02 -17.14
C SER A 278 -17.36 7.30 -16.41
N GLY A 279 -16.12 7.40 -15.96
CA GLY A 279 -15.62 8.56 -15.24
C GLY A 279 -14.41 8.25 -14.34
N PRO A 280 -13.95 9.23 -13.53
CA PRO A 280 -12.83 9.03 -12.62
C PRO A 280 -13.15 7.93 -11.60
N MET A 281 -12.13 7.25 -11.08
CA MET A 281 -12.31 6.30 -9.99
C MET A 281 -12.86 6.97 -8.74
N THR A 282 -13.67 6.21 -8.01
CA THR A 282 -14.31 6.66 -6.78
C THR A 282 -14.12 5.61 -5.70
N ASP A 283 -14.01 6.05 -4.45
CA ASP A 283 -14.06 5.16 -3.29
C ASP A 283 -15.43 4.48 -3.17
N LEU A 284 -15.59 3.56 -2.21
CA LEU A 284 -16.87 2.89 -1.94
C LEU A 284 -17.97 3.85 -1.43
N GLY A 285 -17.61 5.06 -0.98
CA GLY A 285 -18.54 6.13 -0.61
C GLY A 285 -19.03 6.97 -1.79
N GLY A 286 -18.43 6.81 -2.97
CA GLY A 286 -18.72 7.57 -4.18
C GLY A 286 -17.93 8.87 -4.33
N ASN A 287 -16.93 9.13 -3.48
CA ASN A 287 -16.04 10.28 -3.62
C ASN A 287 -14.96 10.00 -4.66
N VAL A 288 -14.57 10.99 -5.46
CA VAL A 288 -13.46 10.84 -6.42
C VAL A 288 -12.16 10.59 -5.65
N ILE A 289 -11.42 9.56 -6.05
CA ILE A 289 -10.11 9.27 -5.46
C ILE A 289 -9.10 10.27 -6.01
N GLN A 290 -8.41 10.94 -5.09
CA GLN A 290 -7.41 11.96 -5.37
C GLN A 290 -6.50 12.12 -4.15
N ASP A 291 -5.28 12.61 -4.36
CA ASP A 291 -4.37 12.92 -3.27
C ASP A 291 -4.80 14.17 -2.47
N ALA A 292 -4.07 14.46 -1.39
CA ALA A 292 -4.33 15.61 -0.53
C ALA A 292 -4.19 16.98 -1.23
N ALA A 293 -3.50 17.04 -2.37
CA ALA A 293 -3.35 18.23 -3.20
C ALA A 293 -4.43 18.34 -4.30
N GLY A 294 -5.29 17.33 -4.44
CA GLY A 294 -6.38 17.28 -5.41
C GLY A 294 -5.97 16.73 -6.78
N HIS A 295 -4.84 16.04 -6.89
CA HIS A 295 -4.49 15.30 -8.10
C HIS A 295 -5.34 14.03 -8.16
N ILE A 296 -6.20 13.93 -9.18
CA ILE A 296 -7.04 12.74 -9.41
C ILE A 296 -6.13 11.58 -9.80
N GLY A 297 -6.33 10.41 -9.19
CA GLY A 297 -5.50 9.22 -9.39
C GLY A 297 -5.18 8.54 -8.05
N PHE A 298 -4.03 7.88 -7.98
CA PHE A 298 -3.52 7.25 -6.78
C PHE A 298 -3.32 8.29 -5.65
N PRO A 299 -3.92 8.09 -4.45
CA PRO A 299 -3.91 9.11 -3.41
C PRO A 299 -2.62 9.13 -2.57
N GLY A 300 -1.72 8.17 -2.78
CA GLY A 300 -0.63 7.85 -1.85
C GLY A 300 -0.90 6.54 -1.11
N PHE A 301 0.15 5.91 -0.58
CA PHE A 301 0.05 4.63 0.12
C PHE A 301 -0.76 4.76 1.42
N ASP A 302 -0.49 5.79 2.23
CA ASP A 302 -1.26 6.07 3.45
C ASP A 302 -2.75 6.36 3.15
N GLY A 303 -3.07 6.89 1.96
CA GLY A 303 -4.44 7.14 1.49
C GLY A 303 -5.19 5.91 0.96
N MET A 304 -4.67 4.70 1.20
CA MET A 304 -5.28 3.43 0.82
C MET A 304 -6.18 2.87 1.93
N GLU A 305 -7.02 3.72 2.51
CA GLU A 305 -8.04 3.24 3.45
C GLU A 305 -8.99 2.23 2.79
N ALA A 306 -9.69 1.42 3.58
CA ALA A 306 -10.50 0.32 3.07
C ALA A 306 -11.49 0.71 1.97
N THR A 307 -12.11 1.90 2.03
CA THR A 307 -13.02 2.38 0.98
C THR A 307 -12.34 2.62 -0.36
N THR A 308 -11.06 2.99 -0.35
CA THR A 308 -10.24 3.27 -1.52
C THR A 308 -9.75 1.97 -2.15
N SER A 309 -9.04 1.12 -1.38
CA SER A 309 -8.48 -0.13 -1.90
C SER A 309 -9.54 -1.08 -2.43
N LEU A 310 -10.62 -1.27 -1.65
CA LEU A 310 -11.69 -2.19 -2.01
C LEU A 310 -12.51 -1.72 -3.21
N SER A 311 -12.54 -0.41 -3.53
CA SER A 311 -13.23 0.09 -4.72
C SER A 311 -12.48 -0.30 -5.99
N TRP A 312 -11.15 -0.18 -6.02
CA TRP A 312 -10.32 -0.65 -7.13
C TRP A 312 -10.40 -2.17 -7.29
N VAL A 313 -10.33 -2.93 -6.19
CA VAL A 313 -10.52 -4.39 -6.22
C VAL A 313 -11.84 -4.77 -6.87
N ALA A 314 -12.96 -4.20 -6.39
CA ALA A 314 -14.27 -4.48 -6.95
C ALA A 314 -14.34 -4.11 -8.43
N GLN A 315 -13.81 -2.94 -8.80
CA GLN A 315 -13.86 -2.46 -10.18
C GLN A 315 -13.03 -3.32 -11.14
N MET A 316 -11.85 -3.79 -10.72
CA MET A 316 -11.02 -4.72 -11.49
C MET A 316 -11.73 -6.06 -11.69
N GLN A 317 -12.33 -6.62 -10.62
CA GLN A 317 -13.09 -7.87 -10.69
C GLN A 317 -14.29 -7.76 -11.65
N GLU A 318 -15.03 -6.65 -11.60
CA GLU A 318 -16.15 -6.35 -12.49
C GLU A 318 -15.72 -6.15 -13.95
N ALA A 319 -14.52 -5.61 -14.17
CA ALA A 319 -13.93 -5.42 -15.49
C ALA A 319 -13.40 -6.72 -16.12
N GLY A 320 -13.44 -7.84 -15.39
CA GLY A 320 -13.00 -9.15 -15.87
C GLY A 320 -11.53 -9.46 -15.57
N ILE A 321 -10.93 -8.79 -14.58
CA ILE A 321 -9.62 -9.14 -14.00
C ILE A 321 -9.87 -10.09 -12.81
N PRO A 322 -9.74 -11.41 -12.98
CA PRO A 322 -10.22 -12.39 -12.00
C PRO A 322 -9.33 -12.49 -10.75
N VAL A 323 -8.07 -12.08 -10.83
CA VAL A 323 -7.12 -12.12 -9.70
C VAL A 323 -6.79 -10.69 -9.29
N THR A 324 -7.09 -10.32 -8.05
CA THR A 324 -6.86 -8.96 -7.56
C THR A 324 -6.22 -8.96 -6.18
N TYR A 325 -5.15 -8.19 -6.05
CA TYR A 325 -4.39 -8.00 -4.82
C TYR A 325 -4.53 -6.55 -4.37
N ALA A 326 -4.68 -6.33 -3.07
CA ALA A 326 -4.76 -4.98 -2.52
C ALA A 326 -4.09 -4.87 -1.16
N TYR A 327 -3.37 -3.78 -0.97
CA TYR A 327 -2.96 -3.27 0.34
C TYR A 327 -4.08 -2.41 0.95
N ILE A 328 -4.22 -2.42 2.27
CA ILE A 328 -5.15 -1.57 3.05
C ILE A 328 -4.36 -0.92 4.17
N SER A 329 -4.40 0.42 4.25
CA SER A 329 -3.62 1.22 5.21
C SER A 329 -3.87 0.85 6.67
N ASP A 330 -2.89 1.18 7.51
CA ASP A 330 -2.90 0.91 8.94
C ASP A 330 -4.12 1.57 9.61
N ALA A 331 -4.90 0.81 10.39
CA ALA A 331 -5.98 1.38 11.18
C ALA A 331 -5.47 2.17 12.41
N HIS A 332 -4.22 1.97 12.80
CA HIS A 332 -3.58 2.55 13.98
C HIS A 332 -3.10 3.99 13.77
N ASP A 333 -3.01 4.48 12.54
CA ASP A 333 -2.58 5.85 12.24
C ASP A 333 -3.74 6.79 11.92
N GLY A 334 -3.62 8.04 12.37
CA GLY A 334 -4.47 9.12 11.90
C GLY A 334 -4.03 9.62 10.52
N HIS A 335 -4.76 9.26 9.47
CA HIS A 335 -4.45 9.56 8.04
C HIS A 335 -4.95 10.91 7.51
N GLY A 336 -5.91 11.54 8.18
CA GLY A 336 -6.51 12.81 7.75
C GLY A 336 -7.22 12.73 6.40
N THR A 337 -6.78 13.52 5.41
CA THR A 337 -7.30 13.49 4.04
C THR A 337 -6.22 12.91 3.13
N ALA A 338 -6.42 11.67 2.67
CA ALA A 338 -5.50 10.95 1.80
C ALA A 338 -4.07 10.87 2.39
N GLY A 339 -3.96 10.43 3.66
CA GLY A 339 -2.67 10.19 4.31
C GLY A 339 -1.84 11.45 4.62
N ASN A 340 -2.45 12.65 4.62
CA ASN A 340 -1.70 13.91 4.74
C ASN A 340 -1.22 14.23 6.17
N ILE A 341 -1.67 13.46 7.15
CA ILE A 341 -1.17 13.46 8.51
C ILE A 341 -0.85 12.02 8.90
N HIS A 342 0.04 11.86 9.85
CA HIS A 342 0.43 10.56 10.37
C HIS A 342 0.75 10.73 11.85
N PHE A 343 0.00 10.05 12.70
CA PHE A 343 0.28 9.92 14.12
C PHE A 343 -0.37 8.64 14.65
N ALA A 344 0.37 7.93 15.49
CA ALA A 344 -0.09 6.68 16.06
C ALA A 344 -1.17 6.92 17.12
N TYR A 345 -2.27 6.19 17.00
CA TYR A 345 -3.30 6.05 18.02
C TYR A 345 -2.92 4.98 19.04
N GLY A 346 -3.38 5.15 20.28
CA GLY A 346 -3.43 4.07 21.25
C GLY A 346 -4.74 3.26 21.19
N PRO A 347 -4.73 1.99 21.64
CA PRO A 347 -5.93 1.15 21.67
C PRO A 347 -7.12 1.81 22.36
N GLY A 348 -8.25 1.88 21.65
CA GLY A 348 -9.50 2.43 22.17
C GLY A 348 -9.58 3.96 22.14
N GLU A 349 -8.63 4.65 21.52
CA GLU A 349 -8.79 6.08 21.20
C GLU A 349 -9.91 6.28 20.18
N ALA A 350 -10.63 7.40 20.31
CA ALA A 350 -11.85 7.64 19.54
C ALA A 350 -11.62 7.66 18.01
N GLY A 351 -10.47 8.18 17.56
CA GLY A 351 -10.12 8.22 16.13
C GLY A 351 -9.92 6.82 15.55
N TYR A 352 -9.12 6.00 16.22
CA TYR A 352 -8.88 4.60 15.87
C TYR A 352 -10.16 3.75 15.88
N VAL A 353 -10.99 3.88 16.92
CA VAL A 353 -12.29 3.17 16.99
C VAL A 353 -13.22 3.60 15.83
N GLN A 354 -13.23 4.89 15.48
CA GLN A 354 -14.01 5.38 14.34
C GLN A 354 -13.48 4.82 13.01
N GLN A 355 -12.17 4.79 12.82
CA GLN A 355 -11.55 4.26 11.61
C GLN A 355 -11.86 2.77 11.40
N LEU A 356 -11.79 1.95 12.46
CA LEU A 356 -12.20 0.55 12.40
C LEU A 356 -13.69 0.38 12.06
N ARG A 357 -14.56 1.30 12.53
CA ARG A 357 -15.98 1.31 12.14
C ARG A 357 -16.18 1.66 10.67
N ASP A 358 -15.38 2.58 10.15
CA ASP A 358 -15.43 2.97 8.74
C ASP A 358 -14.91 1.82 7.85
N TYR A 359 -13.87 1.13 8.28
CA TYR A 359 -13.35 -0.07 7.61
C TYR A 359 -14.39 -1.20 7.61
N ASP A 360 -15.04 -1.46 8.75
CA ASP A 360 -16.14 -2.43 8.84
C ASP A 360 -17.28 -2.14 7.85
N THR A 361 -17.64 -0.86 7.75
CA THR A 361 -18.67 -0.38 6.80
C THR A 361 -18.22 -0.55 5.35
N ALA A 362 -16.94 -0.29 5.07
CA ALA A 362 -16.34 -0.51 3.75
C ALA A 362 -16.39 -2.00 3.37
N PHE A 363 -16.02 -2.91 4.28
CA PHE A 363 -16.10 -4.35 4.05
C PHE A 363 -17.53 -4.83 3.79
N LYS A 364 -18.50 -4.34 4.56
CA LYS A 364 -19.91 -4.63 4.29
C LYS A 364 -20.30 -4.21 2.87
N THR A 365 -19.99 -2.97 2.51
CA THR A 365 -20.32 -2.39 1.20
C THR A 365 -19.65 -3.16 0.06
N PHE A 366 -18.38 -3.52 0.24
CA PHE A 366 -17.60 -4.31 -0.70
C PHE A 366 -18.20 -5.70 -0.94
N PHE A 367 -18.51 -6.45 0.13
CA PHE A 367 -19.09 -7.78 -0.01
C PHE A 367 -20.50 -7.73 -0.62
N ASP A 368 -21.33 -6.74 -0.26
CA ASP A 368 -22.65 -6.54 -0.86
C ASP A 368 -22.54 -6.22 -2.35
N ARG A 369 -21.58 -5.37 -2.75
CA ARG A 369 -21.29 -5.01 -4.15
C ARG A 369 -20.89 -6.24 -4.95
N LEU A 370 -19.87 -6.97 -4.51
CA LEU A 370 -19.40 -8.19 -5.17
C LEU A 370 -20.52 -9.23 -5.29
N ALA A 371 -21.30 -9.44 -4.23
CA ALA A 371 -22.41 -10.39 -4.24
C ALA A 371 -23.50 -9.99 -5.25
N GLY A 372 -23.74 -8.68 -5.45
CA GLY A 372 -24.62 -8.14 -6.48
C GLY A 372 -24.24 -8.58 -7.90
N ASP A 373 -22.94 -8.72 -8.16
CA ASP A 373 -22.38 -9.20 -9.43
C ASP A 373 -22.15 -10.71 -9.46
N GLY A 374 -22.53 -11.42 -8.39
CA GLY A 374 -22.38 -12.87 -8.28
C GLY A 374 -20.97 -13.32 -7.93
N ILE A 375 -20.11 -12.42 -7.46
CA ILE A 375 -18.77 -12.72 -6.94
C ILE A 375 -18.90 -12.90 -5.42
N ASN A 376 -18.73 -14.11 -4.91
CA ASN A 376 -18.93 -14.42 -3.50
C ASN A 376 -18.16 -15.67 -3.05
N LYS A 377 -18.34 -16.08 -1.80
CA LYS A 377 -17.61 -17.20 -1.19
C LYS A 377 -17.77 -18.56 -1.91
N SER A 378 -18.78 -18.72 -2.77
CA SER A 378 -18.99 -19.97 -3.52
C SER A 378 -18.09 -20.12 -4.75
N ASN A 379 -17.56 -19.01 -5.27
CA ASN A 379 -16.77 -18.98 -6.50
C ASN A 379 -15.50 -18.12 -6.40
N THR A 380 -15.16 -17.61 -5.22
CA THR A 380 -14.01 -16.73 -5.01
C THR A 380 -13.16 -17.25 -3.87
N LEU A 381 -11.86 -17.34 -4.10
CA LEU A 381 -10.89 -17.54 -3.05
C LEU A 381 -10.55 -16.18 -2.45
N PHE A 382 -10.99 -15.94 -1.21
CA PHE A 382 -10.60 -14.78 -0.44
C PHE A 382 -9.40 -15.15 0.45
N VAL A 383 -8.33 -14.38 0.34
CA VAL A 383 -7.19 -14.41 1.26
C VAL A 383 -7.16 -13.07 1.96
N VAL A 384 -7.21 -13.07 3.28
CA VAL A 384 -7.11 -11.87 4.11
C VAL A 384 -5.97 -12.11 5.08
N THR A 385 -4.95 -11.27 5.02
CA THR A 385 -3.74 -11.41 5.81
C THR A 385 -3.18 -10.04 6.19
N VAL A 386 -2.12 -10.06 6.98
CA VAL A 386 -1.40 -8.88 7.48
C VAL A 386 0.07 -9.02 7.11
N ASP A 387 0.78 -7.91 6.97
CA ASP A 387 2.21 -7.86 6.64
C ASP A 387 3.08 -7.82 7.89
N GLU A 388 2.59 -7.15 8.91
CA GLU A 388 3.15 -7.01 10.24
C GLU A 388 2.09 -7.14 11.35
N GLY A 389 2.53 -6.99 12.59
CA GLY A 389 1.68 -7.17 13.77
C GLY A 389 2.38 -6.59 14.99
N ASP A 390 2.61 -5.29 14.94
CA ASP A 390 3.27 -4.52 15.97
C ASP A 390 2.53 -4.62 17.30
N HIS A 391 3.23 -4.30 18.38
CA HIS A 391 2.60 -4.23 19.69
C HIS A 391 2.48 -2.79 20.13
N PHE A 392 1.36 -2.45 20.75
CA PHE A 392 1.19 -1.13 21.34
C PHE A 392 2.31 -0.81 22.36
N VAL A 393 3.01 0.30 22.11
CA VAL A 393 3.97 0.90 23.05
C VAL A 393 3.44 2.26 23.48
N GLY A 394 3.14 2.40 24.77
CA GLY A 394 2.64 3.66 25.31
C GLY A 394 2.38 3.62 26.81
N ASP A 395 1.84 4.73 27.31
CA ASP A 395 1.44 4.86 28.71
C ASP A 395 0.21 4.00 29.05
N ALA A 396 -0.09 3.87 30.35
CA ALA A 396 -1.37 3.30 30.76
C ALA A 396 -2.54 4.19 30.30
N PRO A 397 -3.66 3.61 29.84
CA PRO A 397 -4.79 4.37 29.32
C PRO A 397 -5.52 5.15 30.43
N THR A 398 -6.13 6.27 30.05
CA THR A 398 -7.05 7.03 30.90
C THR A 398 -8.41 7.25 30.22
N PRO A 399 -9.53 7.27 30.96
CA PRO A 399 -9.66 6.90 32.37
C PRO A 399 -9.40 5.40 32.60
N ALA A 400 -9.02 5.03 33.83
CA ALA A 400 -8.81 3.63 34.16
C ALA A 400 -10.08 2.80 33.89
N GLY A 401 -9.92 1.68 33.17
CA GLY A 401 -11.04 0.82 32.78
C GLY A 401 -11.81 1.30 31.54
N CYS A 402 -11.29 2.27 30.79
CA CYS A 402 -11.80 2.55 29.44
C CYS A 402 -11.73 1.29 28.56
N ASP A 403 -12.65 1.20 27.61
CA ASP A 403 -12.85 0.03 26.74
C ASP A 403 -12.91 0.41 25.25
N GLY A 404 -12.75 1.71 24.92
CA GLY A 404 -12.85 2.25 23.57
C GLY A 404 -14.26 2.29 22.99
N VAL A 405 -15.14 1.36 23.40
CA VAL A 405 -16.49 1.21 22.86
C VAL A 405 -17.51 2.07 23.60
N ASN A 406 -17.53 2.00 24.92
CA ASN A 406 -18.45 2.76 25.78
C ASN A 406 -17.75 3.98 26.38
N VAL A 407 -16.46 3.83 26.68
CA VAL A 407 -15.62 4.88 27.24
C VAL A 407 -14.31 4.91 26.44
N ALA A 408 -14.12 5.99 25.68
CA ALA A 408 -12.90 6.22 24.92
C ALA A 408 -11.68 6.24 25.85
N CYS A 409 -10.60 5.62 25.39
CA CYS A 409 -9.29 5.71 26.02
C CYS A 409 -8.55 6.94 25.51
N THR A 410 -7.60 7.44 26.30
CA THR A 410 -6.61 8.45 25.92
C THR A 410 -5.27 8.10 26.54
N TYR A 411 -4.19 8.54 25.90
CA TYR A 411 -2.82 8.26 26.29
C TYR A 411 -1.99 9.55 26.30
N ASN A 412 -1.08 9.70 27.26
CA ASN A 412 -0.18 10.87 27.29
C ASN A 412 0.98 10.70 26.30
N ARG A 413 1.42 9.47 26.08
CA ARG A 413 2.53 9.09 25.19
C ARG A 413 2.17 7.78 24.50
N VAL A 414 2.37 7.78 23.19
CA VAL A 414 2.25 6.64 22.28
C VAL A 414 3.48 6.65 21.38
N GLY A 415 4.02 5.46 21.09
CA GLY A 415 5.09 5.28 20.12
C GLY A 415 6.49 5.09 20.71
N GLU A 416 7.48 5.43 19.90
CA GLU A 416 8.86 4.99 20.04
C GLU A 416 9.76 5.91 20.88
N ILE A 417 10.84 5.35 21.40
CA ILE A 417 11.91 6.09 22.07
C ILE A 417 13.15 6.11 21.18
N ASN A 418 13.57 7.30 20.77
CA ASN A 418 14.79 7.48 20.00
C ASN A 418 16.05 7.45 20.88
N GLY A 419 17.05 6.67 20.47
CA GLY A 419 18.35 6.57 21.13
C GLY A 419 19.52 6.93 20.21
N ASN A 420 20.53 7.64 20.72
CA ASN A 420 21.79 7.87 20.00
C ASN A 420 22.82 6.79 20.36
N LEU A 421 22.79 5.67 19.64
CA LEU A 421 23.65 4.52 19.89
C LEU A 421 25.15 4.89 19.85
N SER A 422 25.57 5.75 18.91
CA SER A 422 26.97 6.18 18.79
C SER A 422 27.47 6.96 20.02
N ALA A 423 26.60 7.77 20.63
CA ALA A 423 26.94 8.49 21.86
C ALA A 423 26.95 7.56 23.07
N MET A 424 26.03 6.60 23.14
CA MET A 424 25.99 5.61 24.22
C MET A 424 27.25 4.75 24.24
N ILE A 425 27.62 4.15 23.10
CA ILE A 425 28.84 3.33 22.98
C ILE A 425 30.09 4.12 23.38
N ARG A 426 30.23 5.34 22.88
CA ARG A 426 31.37 6.21 23.22
C ARG A 426 31.44 6.55 24.70
N THR A 427 30.31 6.84 25.33
CA THR A 427 30.29 7.30 26.73
C THR A 427 30.42 6.16 27.73
N GLN A 428 29.89 4.98 27.43
CA GLN A 428 29.91 3.82 28.32
C GLN A 428 31.21 3.02 28.19
N PHE A 429 31.72 2.85 26.97
CA PHE A 429 32.85 1.95 26.69
C PHE A 429 34.11 2.69 26.21
N SER A 430 34.03 3.99 25.95
CA SER A 430 35.11 4.76 25.29
C SER A 430 35.48 4.25 23.89
N ASP A 431 34.61 3.46 23.26
CA ASP A 431 34.77 3.03 21.87
C ASP A 431 34.33 4.14 20.91
N ASN A 432 35.22 4.47 19.97
CA ASN A 432 35.02 5.47 18.93
C ASN A 432 34.90 4.86 17.54
N THR A 433 34.64 3.55 17.45
CA THR A 433 34.36 2.85 16.19
C THR A 433 33.26 3.60 15.44
N ALA A 434 33.56 3.98 14.21
CA ALA A 434 32.63 4.72 13.37
C ALA A 434 31.63 3.74 12.75
N PHE A 435 30.33 3.96 12.98
CA PHE A 435 29.25 3.20 12.37
C PHE A 435 28.07 4.09 12.05
N THR A 436 27.21 3.62 11.16
CA THR A 436 25.88 4.17 10.90
C THR A 436 24.83 3.16 11.34
N VAL A 437 23.70 3.66 11.82
CA VAL A 437 22.55 2.82 12.20
C VAL A 437 21.45 3.05 11.16
N HIS A 438 20.81 1.96 10.74
CA HIS A 438 19.48 2.05 10.15
C HIS A 438 18.48 2.05 11.30
N SER A 439 17.78 3.17 11.51
CA SER A 439 16.76 3.31 12.54
C SER A 439 15.58 2.41 12.20
N ASP A 440 15.24 1.54 13.16
CA ASP A 440 14.27 0.45 13.00
C ASP A 440 13.98 -0.11 14.42
N ASP A 441 12.92 -0.90 14.59
CA ASP A 441 12.61 -1.60 15.84
C ASP A 441 13.67 -2.69 16.16
N ALA A 442 14.31 -3.23 15.11
CA ALA A 442 15.49 -4.06 15.20
C ALA A 442 16.66 -3.43 14.40
N PRO A 443 17.32 -2.39 14.96
CA PRO A 443 18.25 -1.55 14.21
C PRO A 443 19.47 -2.31 13.69
N THR A 444 19.74 -2.17 12.40
CA THR A 444 20.94 -2.74 11.78
C THR A 444 22.12 -1.76 11.82
N VAL A 445 23.31 -2.28 12.14
CA VAL A 445 24.53 -1.48 12.36
C VAL A 445 25.55 -1.73 11.25
N TYR A 446 26.01 -0.64 10.65
CA TYR A 446 26.95 -0.67 9.53
C TYR A 446 28.25 0.01 9.93
N ILE A 447 29.30 -0.78 10.18
CA ILE A 447 30.61 -0.27 10.57
C ILE A 447 31.31 0.32 9.34
N THR A 448 31.73 1.58 9.47
CA THR A 448 32.43 2.31 8.40
C THR A 448 33.69 1.57 7.99
N GLY A 449 33.90 1.42 6.69
CA GLY A 449 35.01 0.66 6.10
C GLY A 449 34.71 -0.81 5.83
N ASN A 450 33.48 -1.27 6.12
CA ASN A 450 33.02 -2.65 5.92
C ASN A 450 34.02 -3.72 6.44
N PRO A 451 34.45 -3.64 7.72
CA PRO A 451 35.38 -4.62 8.27
C PRO A 451 34.75 -6.01 8.31
N SER A 452 35.56 -7.06 8.11
CA SER A 452 35.10 -8.44 8.17
C SER A 452 34.44 -8.77 9.52
N GLN A 453 33.52 -9.74 9.53
CA GLN A 453 32.84 -10.22 10.73
C GLN A 453 33.78 -10.65 11.89
N THR A 454 35.02 -11.06 11.59
CA THR A 454 36.02 -11.47 12.59
C THR A 454 36.99 -10.36 12.98
N ALA A 455 36.86 -9.14 12.44
CA ALA A 455 37.77 -8.04 12.77
C ALA A 455 37.63 -7.68 14.26
N PRO A 456 38.74 -7.32 14.95
CA PRO A 456 38.68 -6.95 16.36
C PRO A 456 37.68 -5.83 16.67
N ALA A 457 37.62 -4.80 15.82
CA ALA A 457 36.66 -3.69 15.98
C ALA A 457 35.20 -4.18 15.89
N THR A 458 34.88 -5.03 14.90
CA THR A 458 33.54 -5.62 14.74
C THR A 458 33.13 -6.43 15.97
N ARG A 459 33.99 -7.35 16.41
CA ARG A 459 33.69 -8.22 17.56
C ARG A 459 33.66 -7.46 18.89
N THR A 460 34.40 -6.35 19.01
CA THR A 460 34.34 -5.48 20.19
C THR A 460 33.04 -4.72 20.23
N LEU A 461 32.68 -4.03 19.15
CA LEU A 461 31.42 -3.28 19.06
C LEU A 461 30.20 -4.16 19.32
N GLU A 462 30.18 -5.38 18.77
CA GLU A 462 29.11 -6.38 18.99
C GLU A 462 28.96 -6.80 20.46
N ARG A 463 30.01 -6.74 21.28
CA ARG A 463 29.93 -7.06 22.72
C ARG A 463 29.50 -5.86 23.57
N GLU A 464 29.64 -4.66 23.04
CA GLU A 464 29.33 -3.41 23.73
C GLU A 464 27.90 -2.91 23.46
N MET A 465 27.34 -3.29 22.32
CA MET A 465 25.91 -3.19 22.01
C MET A 465 25.11 -4.25 22.77
#